data_AF-A0A399YV76-F1
#
_entry.id   AF-A0A399YV76-F1
#
_cell.length_a   1.000
_cell.length_b   1.000
_cell.length_c   1.000
_cell.angle_alpha   90.00
_cell.angle_beta   90.00
_cell.angle_gamma   90.00
#
_symmetry.space_group_name_H-M   'P 1'
#
loop_
_entity.id
_entity.type
_entity.pdbx_description
1 polymer ?
#
loop_
_entity_poly.entity_id
_entity_poly.type
_entity_poly.pdbx_seq_one_letter_code
_entity_poly.pdbx_strand_id
1 'polypeptide(L)'
;MHYRAIFALLLLTFSLAGAQDIPIYTVSYGDITFSFRGTVATGVDVAEEADGVNVSPFAMFPAESPAYTLFTLTGYVPNPAEDLNRDRFHAPEIRVYRIEDVMSGALDDATYASEVELLRELLETRPALDTLEHLPFLPLIPGVQTLHTRGHYLENDSIFGIAYLTHRADRAGLILEGRVLHTFQGISKDGRYYIASWLSVDSGVLPVEFSYKSDVDAIMENYDLYRNARIIALNDQPADAFYPPLPDLDAIFESFAISD
;
A
#
# COMPACT_ATOMS: atom_id res chain seq x y z
N MET A 1 25.41 -8.08 6.25
CA MET A 1 24.26 -7.18 6.39
C MET A 1 24.65 -6.06 7.34
N HIS A 2 25.04 -4.90 6.81
CA HIS A 2 25.26 -3.70 7.61
C HIS A 2 24.04 -2.81 7.39
N TYR A 3 23.06 -2.90 8.28
CA TYR A 3 21.99 -1.91 8.35
C TYR A 3 22.63 -0.59 8.75
N ARG A 4 22.57 0.41 7.86
CA ARG A 4 22.72 1.80 8.28
C ARG A 4 21.34 2.31 8.64
N ALA A 5 20.90 2.02 9.86
CA ALA A 5 19.78 2.74 10.45
C ALA A 5 20.24 4.20 10.65
N ILE A 6 19.96 5.06 9.67
CA ILE A 6 20.10 6.49 9.84
C ILE A 6 18.80 6.93 10.50
N PHE A 7 18.85 7.17 11.81
CA PHE A 7 17.80 7.92 12.49
C PHE A 7 17.85 9.35 11.94
N ALA A 8 17.07 9.61 10.88
CA ALA A 8 16.85 10.96 10.40
C ALA A 8 16.08 11.72 11.48
N LEU A 9 16.58 12.90 11.84
CA LEU A 9 15.90 13.81 12.76
C LEU A 9 14.58 14.24 12.10
N LEU A 10 13.48 13.63 12.51
CA LEU A 10 12.14 14.01 12.08
C LEU A 10 11.84 15.43 12.58
N LEU A 11 11.70 16.39 11.67
CA LEU A 11 11.22 17.73 12.04
C LEU A 11 9.70 17.69 12.12
N LEU A 12 9.20 17.22 13.27
CA LEU A 12 7.80 17.27 13.63
C LEU A 12 7.38 18.73 13.89
N THR A 13 6.85 19.39 12.87
CA THR A 13 6.19 20.69 13.07
C THR A 13 4.73 20.45 13.44
N PHE A 14 4.34 20.88 14.64
CA PHE A 14 2.95 20.84 15.09
C PHE A 14 2.34 22.23 14.96
N SER A 15 1.22 22.37 14.26
CA SER A 15 0.31 23.49 14.46
C SER A 15 -0.74 23.09 15.51
N LEU A 16 -0.76 23.79 16.64
CA LEU A 16 -1.79 23.62 17.67
C LEU A 16 -2.86 24.69 17.46
N ALA A 17 -4.03 24.32 16.93
CA ALA A 17 -5.22 25.17 16.95
C ALA A 17 -6.34 24.53 17.82
N GLY A 18 -6.10 24.44 19.13
CA GLY A 18 -7.14 24.13 20.11
C GLY A 18 -7.32 22.63 20.40
N ALA A 19 -7.96 22.34 21.54
CA ALA A 19 -8.11 21.01 22.10
C ALA A 19 -9.18 20.18 21.36
N GLN A 20 -8.91 19.84 20.10
CA GLN A 20 -9.59 18.77 19.32
C GLN A 20 -8.91 18.50 17.95
N ASP A 21 -7.78 19.15 17.65
CA ASP A 21 -7.09 18.93 16.38
C ASP A 21 -6.35 17.59 16.37
N ILE A 22 -6.68 16.75 15.39
CA ILE A 22 -5.89 15.59 15.01
C ILE A 22 -4.55 16.13 14.47
N PRO A 23 -3.40 15.76 15.05
CA PRO A 23 -2.11 16.27 14.61
C PRO A 23 -1.84 15.88 13.15
N ILE A 24 -1.20 16.77 12.41
CA ILE A 24 -0.64 16.48 11.08
C ILE A 24 0.87 16.37 11.23
N TYR A 25 1.40 15.27 10.71
CA TYR A 25 2.82 14.93 10.72
C TYR A 25 3.38 15.20 9.33
N THR A 26 4.42 16.03 9.23
CA THR A 26 5.16 16.23 7.97
C THR A 26 6.47 15.47 8.02
N VAL A 27 6.73 14.71 6.95
CA VAL A 27 7.95 13.95 6.73
C VAL A 27 8.78 14.67 5.68
N SER A 28 10.08 14.75 5.90
CA SER A 28 11.04 15.26 4.92
C SER A 28 12.31 14.44 4.99
N TYR A 29 12.71 13.85 3.86
CA TYR A 29 13.90 13.04 3.75
C TYR A 29 14.45 13.14 2.32
N GLY A 30 15.65 13.70 2.18
CA GLY A 30 16.21 14.00 0.87
C GLY A 30 15.34 15.00 0.10
N ASP A 31 14.98 14.62 -1.12
CA ASP A 31 14.05 15.30 -2.02
C ASP A 31 12.58 14.97 -1.77
N ILE A 32 12.28 13.99 -0.91
CA ILE A 32 10.94 13.48 -0.66
C ILE A 32 10.30 14.18 0.54
N THR A 33 9.07 14.65 0.36
CA THR A 33 8.22 15.17 1.44
C THR A 33 6.79 14.66 1.31
N PHE A 34 6.13 14.42 2.44
CA PHE A 34 4.69 14.12 2.48
C PHE A 34 4.15 14.40 3.88
N SER A 35 2.84 14.35 4.06
CA SER A 35 2.22 14.48 5.37
C SER A 35 1.17 13.42 5.65
N PHE A 36 0.92 13.11 6.91
CA PHE A 36 -0.14 12.19 7.33
C PHE A 36 -0.81 12.67 8.61
N ARG A 37 -2.07 12.31 8.80
CA ARG A 37 -2.82 12.62 10.03
C ARG A 37 -2.47 11.64 11.15
N GLY A 38 -2.57 12.08 12.40
CA GLY A 38 -2.36 11.24 13.58
C GLY A 38 -3.37 10.12 13.78
N THR A 39 -4.45 10.12 13.00
CA THR A 39 -5.37 8.99 12.84
C THR A 39 -4.74 7.81 12.11
N VAL A 40 -3.75 8.06 11.25
CA VAL A 40 -3.06 7.03 10.45
C VAL A 40 -1.91 6.40 11.23
N ALA A 41 -1.02 7.22 11.77
CA ALA A 41 0.20 6.78 12.43
C ALA A 41 0.71 7.84 13.42
N THR A 42 1.68 7.47 14.24
CA THR A 42 2.30 8.36 15.25
C THR A 42 3.70 8.83 14.90
N GLY A 43 4.29 8.25 13.85
CA GLY A 43 5.62 8.59 13.37
C GLY A 43 6.00 7.82 12.11
N VAL A 44 7.25 7.96 11.69
CA VAL A 44 7.81 7.24 10.54
C VAL A 44 9.27 6.92 10.81
N ASP A 45 9.68 5.71 10.45
CA ASP A 45 11.09 5.31 10.35
C ASP A 45 11.49 5.30 8.87
N VAL A 46 12.73 5.70 8.57
CA VAL A 46 13.24 5.78 7.19
C VAL A 46 14.49 4.93 7.05
N ALA A 47 14.58 4.19 5.95
CA ALA A 47 15.74 3.38 5.59
C ALA A 47 16.05 3.46 4.09
N GLU A 48 17.31 3.27 3.73
CA GLU A 48 17.73 3.03 2.34
C GLU A 48 18.04 1.55 2.20
N GLU A 49 17.34 0.89 1.29
CA GLU A 49 17.53 -0.52 0.99
C GLU A 49 18.29 -0.66 -0.34
N ALA A 50 19.31 -1.51 -0.34
CA ALA A 50 20.12 -1.76 -1.52
C ALA A 50 19.43 -2.74 -2.49
N ASP A 51 19.97 -2.86 -3.71
CA ASP A 51 19.52 -3.89 -4.66
C ASP A 51 19.60 -5.29 -4.05
N GLY A 52 18.64 -6.14 -4.41
CA GLY A 52 18.64 -7.56 -4.05
C GLY A 52 18.17 -7.83 -2.62
N VAL A 53 17.64 -6.82 -1.92
CA VAL A 53 17.03 -7.03 -0.60
C VAL A 53 15.78 -7.88 -0.75
N ASN A 54 15.68 -8.94 0.06
CA ASN A 54 14.50 -9.79 0.08
C ASN A 54 13.33 -9.05 0.74
N VAL A 55 12.32 -8.71 -0.05
CA VAL A 55 11.12 -7.98 0.40
C VAL A 55 10.03 -8.89 0.96
N SER A 56 10.25 -10.20 0.90
CA SER A 56 9.43 -11.20 1.57
C SER A 56 10.33 -12.19 2.32
N PRO A 57 10.93 -11.78 3.46
CA PRO A 57 11.87 -12.63 4.20
C PRO A 57 11.23 -13.92 4.71
N PHE A 58 9.90 -13.96 4.78
CA PHE A 58 9.11 -15.12 5.20
C PHE A 58 8.59 -15.97 4.02
N ALA A 59 8.76 -15.52 2.78
CA ALA A 59 8.38 -16.31 1.63
C ALA A 59 9.36 -17.47 1.41
N MET A 60 8.80 -18.59 0.92
CA MET A 60 9.56 -19.75 0.48
C MET A 60 10.54 -19.44 -0.65
N PHE A 61 10.25 -18.39 -1.44
CA PHE A 61 11.13 -17.87 -2.47
C PHE A 61 11.40 -16.39 -2.16
N PRO A 62 12.68 -15.99 -2.00
CA PRO A 62 13.01 -14.59 -1.79
C PRO A 62 12.53 -13.79 -3.01
N ALA A 63 11.78 -12.72 -2.76
CA ALA A 63 11.50 -11.74 -3.79
C ALA A 63 12.56 -10.66 -3.64
N GLU A 64 13.48 -10.57 -4.60
CA GLU A 64 14.47 -9.51 -4.63
C GLU A 64 13.81 -8.21 -5.12
N SER A 65 14.35 -7.07 -4.68
CA SER A 65 13.83 -5.75 -5.04
C SER A 65 14.96 -4.82 -5.46
N PRO A 66 14.75 -3.97 -6.49
CA PRO A 66 15.69 -2.90 -6.80
C PRO A 66 15.84 -2.00 -5.58
N ALA A 67 16.92 -1.23 -5.50
CA ALA A 67 17.17 -0.28 -4.42
C ALA A 67 16.01 0.71 -4.26
N TYR A 68 15.69 1.04 -3.02
CA TYR A 68 14.57 1.91 -2.69
C TYR A 68 14.77 2.62 -1.35
N THR A 69 14.15 3.79 -1.24
CA THR A 69 13.93 4.44 0.05
C THR A 69 12.65 3.89 0.66
N LEU A 70 12.72 3.40 1.89
CA LEU A 70 11.62 2.83 2.66
C LEU A 70 11.18 3.79 3.77
N PHE A 71 9.89 4.07 3.82
CA PHE A 71 9.23 4.78 4.92
C PHE A 71 8.27 3.81 5.62
N THR A 72 8.53 3.50 6.88
CA THR A 72 7.68 2.62 7.70
C THR A 72 6.90 3.46 8.69
N LEU A 73 5.56 3.45 8.60
CA LEU A 73 4.71 4.23 9.49
C LEU A 73 4.65 3.59 10.89
N THR A 74 5.10 4.31 11.91
CA THR A 74 5.18 3.78 13.28
C THR A 74 3.92 4.11 14.08
N GLY A 75 3.46 3.16 14.91
CA GLY A 75 2.18 3.26 15.62
C GLY A 75 0.96 3.22 14.69
N TYR A 76 1.12 2.73 13.46
CA TYR A 76 0.01 2.42 12.57
C TYR A 76 -0.83 1.30 13.17
N VAL A 77 -2.14 1.51 13.29
CA VAL A 77 -3.09 0.51 13.77
C VAL A 77 -4.26 0.55 12.78
N PRO A 78 -4.77 -0.56 12.23
CA PRO A 78 -5.95 -0.55 11.37
C PRO A 78 -7.27 -0.60 12.14
N ASN A 79 -7.27 -0.89 13.44
CA ASN A 79 -8.40 -0.62 14.34
C ASN A 79 -7.93 -0.71 15.80
N PRO A 80 -8.01 0.37 16.61
CA PRO A 80 -7.63 0.34 18.02
C PRO A 80 -8.71 -0.28 18.93
N ALA A 81 -9.94 -0.44 18.42
CA ALA A 81 -11.07 -0.95 19.19
C ALA A 81 -11.05 -2.47 19.37
N GLU A 82 -10.24 -3.18 18.60
CA GLU A 82 -10.13 -4.63 18.71
C GLU A 82 -8.64 -5.00 18.79
N ASP A 83 -8.21 -5.48 19.98
CA ASP A 83 -6.89 -6.08 20.25
C ASP A 83 -6.81 -7.46 19.57
N LEU A 84 -6.94 -7.43 18.25
CA LEU A 84 -6.84 -8.59 17.41
C LEU A 84 -5.35 -8.80 17.23
N ASN A 85 -4.80 -9.70 18.03
CA ASN A 85 -3.45 -10.27 17.90
C ASN A 85 -3.33 -11.03 16.57
N ARG A 86 -3.51 -10.31 15.46
CA ARG A 86 -3.44 -10.77 14.09
C ARG A 86 -2.01 -10.60 13.63
N ASP A 87 -1.44 -11.66 13.09
CA ASP A 87 -0.28 -11.57 12.21
C ASP A 87 -0.66 -10.63 11.06
N ARG A 88 -0.28 -9.35 11.19
CA ARG A 88 -0.40 -8.40 10.11
C ARG A 88 0.57 -8.85 9.05
N PHE A 89 0.03 -9.12 7.87
CA PHE A 89 0.79 -9.76 6.81
C PHE A 89 1.97 -8.89 6.34
N HIS A 90 1.84 -7.56 6.49
CA HIS A 90 2.83 -6.58 6.07
C HIS A 90 2.96 -5.42 7.07
N ALA A 91 4.15 -4.84 7.14
CA ALA A 91 4.34 -3.55 7.79
C ALA A 91 3.72 -2.43 6.92
N PRO A 92 3.26 -1.34 7.53
CA PRO A 92 2.69 -0.18 6.85
C PRO A 92 3.81 0.63 6.17
N GLU A 93 4.01 0.41 4.88
CA GLU A 93 5.20 0.87 4.18
C GLU A 93 4.86 1.76 2.99
N ILE A 94 5.71 2.75 2.73
CA ILE A 94 5.77 3.50 1.49
C ILE A 94 7.19 3.34 0.95
N ARG A 95 7.31 2.98 -0.33
CA ARG A 95 8.58 2.70 -1.00
C ARG A 95 8.73 3.59 -2.21
N VAL A 96 9.91 4.19 -2.34
CA VAL A 96 10.25 5.04 -3.46
C VAL A 96 11.44 4.44 -4.20
N TYR A 97 11.20 4.06 -5.44
CA TYR A 97 12.18 3.47 -6.33
C TYR A 97 12.63 4.51 -7.34
N ARG A 98 13.92 4.48 -7.71
CA ARG A 98 14.34 5.12 -8.96
C ARG A 98 13.92 4.22 -10.12
N ILE A 99 13.21 4.79 -11.09
CA ILE A 99 12.75 4.04 -12.26
C ILE A 99 13.93 3.56 -13.09
N GLU A 100 15.04 4.31 -13.15
CA GLU A 100 16.24 3.84 -13.84
C GLU A 100 16.78 2.50 -13.27
N ASP A 101 16.77 2.35 -11.94
CA ASP A 101 17.23 1.12 -11.28
C ASP A 101 16.25 -0.02 -11.55
N VAL A 102 14.95 0.25 -11.46
CA VAL A 102 13.88 -0.70 -11.78
C VAL A 102 13.99 -1.20 -13.23
N MET A 103 14.25 -0.30 -14.18
CA MET A 103 14.29 -0.61 -15.61
C MET A 103 15.65 -1.18 -16.05
N SER A 104 16.71 -1.01 -15.27
CA SER A 104 18.06 -1.47 -15.60
C SER A 104 18.19 -3.00 -15.70
N GLY A 105 17.21 -3.74 -15.16
CA GLY A 105 17.24 -5.20 -15.12
C GLY A 105 18.27 -5.77 -14.14
N ALA A 106 18.73 -4.98 -13.17
CA ALA A 106 19.76 -5.37 -12.20
C ALA A 106 19.45 -6.67 -11.42
N LEU A 107 18.18 -7.11 -11.40
CA LEU A 107 17.71 -8.31 -10.72
C LEU A 107 17.22 -9.43 -11.65
N ASP A 108 17.44 -9.30 -12.98
CA ASP A 108 16.96 -10.25 -14.00
C ASP A 108 15.44 -10.55 -13.90
N ASP A 109 14.67 -9.65 -13.27
CA ASP A 109 13.24 -9.79 -13.05
C ASP A 109 12.47 -8.78 -13.91
N ALA A 110 12.14 -9.20 -15.14
CA ALA A 110 11.34 -8.43 -16.10
C ALA A 110 9.95 -8.03 -15.56
N THR A 111 9.52 -8.60 -14.43
CA THR A 111 8.22 -8.35 -13.83
C THR A 111 8.14 -6.94 -13.24
N TYR A 112 9.19 -6.42 -12.60
CA TYR A 112 9.17 -5.05 -12.06
C TYR A 112 8.97 -4.00 -13.16
N ALA A 113 9.73 -4.11 -14.26
CA ALA A 113 9.59 -3.23 -15.41
C ALA A 113 8.19 -3.33 -16.03
N SER A 114 7.60 -4.53 -16.06
CA SER A 114 6.24 -4.74 -16.59
C SER A 114 5.18 -4.02 -15.75
N GLU A 115 5.30 -3.99 -14.42
CA GLU A 115 4.40 -3.24 -13.53
C GLU A 115 4.53 -1.71 -13.72
N VAL A 116 5.75 -1.21 -13.98
CA VAL A 116 5.97 0.21 -14.31
C VAL A 116 5.31 0.58 -15.64
N GLU A 117 5.49 -0.24 -16.68
CA GLU A 117 4.89 0.02 -17.99
C GLU A 117 3.36 -0.10 -17.96
N LEU A 118 2.82 -1.10 -17.24
CA LEU A 118 1.37 -1.21 -17.01
C LEU A 118 0.83 0.06 -16.35
N LEU A 119 1.50 0.56 -15.30
CA LEU A 119 1.07 1.79 -14.65
C LEU A 119 1.13 2.99 -15.61
N ARG A 120 2.20 3.12 -16.41
CA ARG A 120 2.31 4.19 -17.41
C ARG A 120 1.15 4.16 -18.40
N GLU A 121 0.82 2.99 -18.94
CA GLU A 121 -0.30 2.81 -19.86
C GLU A 121 -1.64 3.21 -19.20
N LEU A 122 -1.88 2.79 -17.96
CA LEU A 122 -3.10 3.14 -17.23
C LEU A 122 -3.21 4.64 -16.94
N LEU A 123 -2.10 5.31 -16.66
CA LEU A 123 -2.08 6.75 -16.39
C LEU A 123 -2.27 7.58 -17.66
N GLU A 124 -1.83 7.07 -18.81
CA GLU A 124 -2.04 7.69 -20.12
C GLU A 124 -3.48 7.49 -20.62
N THR A 125 -3.97 6.25 -20.59
CA THR A 125 -5.26 5.88 -21.21
C THR A 125 -6.47 6.12 -20.31
N ARG A 126 -6.26 6.20 -18.99
CA ARG A 126 -7.27 6.42 -17.96
C ARG A 126 -8.55 5.55 -18.08
N PRO A 127 -8.45 4.21 -18.21
CA PRO A 127 -9.63 3.35 -18.25
C PRO A 127 -10.38 3.35 -16.91
N ALA A 128 -11.59 2.80 -16.93
CA ALA A 128 -12.32 2.48 -15.70
C ALA A 128 -11.59 1.32 -14.98
N LEU A 129 -10.97 1.62 -13.84
CA LEU A 129 -10.05 0.69 -13.14
C LEU A 129 -10.74 -0.60 -12.67
N ASP A 130 -12.04 -0.53 -12.35
CA ASP A 130 -12.87 -1.67 -11.93
C ASP A 130 -13.16 -2.68 -13.05
N THR A 131 -12.91 -2.31 -14.32
CA THR A 131 -13.11 -3.19 -15.48
C THR A 131 -11.87 -4.04 -15.80
N LEU A 132 -10.74 -3.76 -15.16
CA LEU A 132 -9.47 -4.44 -15.41
C LEU A 132 -9.37 -5.72 -14.59
N GLU A 133 -8.70 -6.73 -15.13
CA GLU A 133 -8.49 -7.99 -14.40
C GLU A 133 -7.48 -7.81 -13.25
N HIS A 134 -6.41 -7.05 -13.52
CA HIS A 134 -5.34 -6.77 -12.58
C HIS A 134 -4.92 -5.30 -12.67
N LEU A 135 -4.61 -4.73 -11.51
CA LEU A 135 -3.98 -3.41 -11.36
C LEU A 135 -2.50 -3.56 -11.00
N PRO A 136 -1.64 -2.62 -11.45
CA PRO A 136 -0.21 -2.68 -11.22
C PRO A 136 0.09 -2.70 -9.73
N PHE A 137 1.09 -3.47 -9.29
CA PHE A 137 1.37 -3.63 -7.87
C PHE A 137 2.83 -3.91 -7.60
N LEU A 138 3.50 -2.96 -6.93
CA LEU A 138 4.82 -3.15 -6.35
C LEU A 138 4.80 -3.01 -4.81
N PRO A 139 5.81 -3.56 -4.11
CA PRO A 139 6.83 -4.49 -4.61
C PRO A 139 6.24 -5.83 -5.08
N LEU A 140 7.05 -6.61 -5.78
CA LEU A 140 6.66 -7.97 -6.14
C LEU A 140 6.74 -8.86 -4.90
N ILE A 141 5.60 -9.39 -4.49
CA ILE A 141 5.53 -10.47 -3.49
C ILE A 141 4.83 -11.68 -4.07
N PRO A 142 5.15 -12.88 -3.55
CA PRO A 142 4.43 -14.08 -3.91
C PRO A 142 2.92 -13.92 -3.68
N GLY A 143 2.16 -14.45 -4.64
CA GLY A 143 0.70 -14.41 -4.63
C GLY A 143 0.13 -13.57 -5.76
N VAL A 144 -1.12 -13.85 -6.09
CA VAL A 144 -1.89 -13.16 -7.12
C VAL A 144 -2.81 -12.11 -6.50
N GLN A 145 -3.16 -11.08 -7.27
CA GLN A 145 -4.20 -10.13 -6.90
C GLN A 145 -5.56 -10.84 -6.97
N THR A 146 -6.06 -11.27 -5.81
CA THR A 146 -7.31 -12.05 -5.73
C THR A 146 -8.56 -11.19 -5.76
N LEU A 147 -8.43 -9.89 -5.45
CA LEU A 147 -9.44 -8.86 -5.68
C LEU A 147 -8.74 -7.50 -5.80
N HIS A 148 -9.37 -6.59 -6.54
CA HIS A 148 -9.16 -5.16 -6.39
C HIS A 148 -10.52 -4.44 -6.43
N THR A 149 -10.62 -3.30 -5.76
CA THR A 149 -11.84 -2.50 -5.74
C THR A 149 -11.58 -1.05 -5.31
N ARG A 150 -12.59 -0.18 -5.45
CA ARG A 150 -12.51 1.27 -5.13
C ARG A 150 -11.33 2.00 -5.80
N GLY A 151 -10.95 1.55 -7.00
CA GLY A 151 -9.86 2.15 -7.75
C GLY A 151 -10.19 3.55 -8.24
N HIS A 152 -9.27 4.49 -8.04
CA HIS A 152 -9.35 5.85 -8.57
C HIS A 152 -7.97 6.41 -8.90
N TYR A 153 -7.95 7.42 -9.77
CA TYR A 153 -6.73 8.17 -10.10
C TYR A 153 -6.50 9.25 -9.05
N LEU A 154 -5.24 9.41 -8.64
CA LEU A 154 -4.80 10.45 -7.72
C LEU A 154 -3.61 11.17 -8.35
N GLU A 155 -3.67 12.50 -8.40
CA GLU A 155 -2.58 13.33 -8.93
C GLU A 155 -2.45 14.65 -8.21
N ASN A 156 -1.22 15.15 -8.14
CA ASN A 156 -0.87 16.49 -7.69
C ASN A 156 0.24 17.07 -8.60
N ASP A 157 0.89 18.14 -8.16
CA ASP A 157 1.94 18.81 -8.94
C ASP A 157 3.25 18.01 -9.05
N SER A 158 3.47 17.02 -8.16
CA SER A 158 4.71 16.24 -8.10
C SER A 158 4.56 14.79 -8.55
N ILE A 159 3.39 14.18 -8.35
CA ILE A 159 3.14 12.77 -8.64
C ILE A 159 1.78 12.54 -9.29
N PHE A 160 1.63 11.40 -9.95
CA PHE A 160 0.36 10.93 -10.51
C PHE A 160 0.34 9.40 -10.47
N GLY A 161 -0.82 8.83 -10.12
CA GLY A 161 -0.93 7.41 -9.82
C GLY A 161 -2.37 6.94 -9.68
N ILE A 162 -2.51 5.72 -9.17
CA ILE A 162 -3.79 5.12 -8.79
C ILE A 162 -3.76 4.71 -7.32
N ALA A 163 -4.89 4.85 -6.65
CA ALA A 163 -5.12 4.31 -5.31
C ALA A 163 -6.31 3.34 -5.35
N TYR A 164 -6.20 2.22 -4.65
CA TYR A 164 -7.24 1.18 -4.64
C TYR A 164 -7.11 0.24 -3.43
N LEU A 165 -8.17 -0.55 -3.18
CA LEU A 165 -8.15 -1.64 -2.22
C LEU A 165 -7.81 -2.96 -2.91
N THR A 166 -6.98 -3.78 -2.27
CA THR A 166 -6.54 -5.06 -2.83
C THR A 166 -6.32 -6.14 -1.77
N HIS A 167 -6.49 -7.40 -2.17
CA HIS A 167 -6.10 -8.56 -1.37
C HIS A 167 -5.26 -9.48 -2.24
N ARG A 168 -4.10 -9.90 -1.72
CA ARG A 168 -3.20 -10.83 -2.39
C ARG A 168 -3.05 -12.13 -1.60
N ALA A 169 -3.02 -13.24 -2.33
CA ALA A 169 -2.81 -14.57 -1.76
C ALA A 169 -2.19 -15.52 -2.80
N ASP A 170 -1.55 -16.59 -2.33
CA ASP A 170 -0.95 -17.63 -3.18
C ASP A 170 -1.99 -18.37 -4.05
N ARG A 171 -3.23 -18.43 -3.56
CA ARG A 171 -4.37 -19.06 -4.21
C ARG A 171 -5.66 -18.35 -3.81
N ALA A 172 -6.77 -18.71 -4.44
CA ALA A 172 -8.11 -18.31 -3.98
C ALA A 172 -8.26 -18.61 -2.48
N GLY A 173 -8.64 -17.61 -1.69
CA GLY A 173 -8.55 -17.68 -0.24
C GLY A 173 -9.47 -16.71 0.46
N LEU A 174 -9.59 -16.88 1.76
CA LEU A 174 -10.50 -16.09 2.57
C LEU A 174 -10.02 -14.64 2.65
N ILE A 175 -10.92 -13.72 2.34
CA ILE A 175 -10.74 -12.27 2.43
C ILE A 175 -11.22 -11.86 3.82
N LEU A 176 -10.28 -11.53 4.69
CA LEU A 176 -10.50 -11.22 6.11
C LEU A 176 -10.15 -9.76 6.41
N GLU A 177 -10.69 -9.26 7.52
CA GLU A 177 -10.19 -8.03 8.13
C GLU A 177 -8.69 -8.13 8.42
N GLY A 178 -7.98 -7.02 8.26
CA GLY A 178 -6.53 -6.90 8.42
C GLY A 178 -5.70 -7.51 7.28
N ARG A 179 -6.35 -8.06 6.24
CA ARG A 179 -5.67 -8.62 5.05
C ARG A 179 -5.90 -7.83 3.76
N VAL A 180 -6.83 -6.87 3.78
CA VAL A 180 -7.01 -5.94 2.66
C VAL A 180 -6.03 -4.79 2.83
N LEU A 181 -5.40 -4.40 1.73
CA LEU A 181 -4.48 -3.28 1.63
C LEU A 181 -5.18 -2.15 0.90
N HIS A 182 -5.11 -0.94 1.45
CA HIS A 182 -5.05 0.25 0.62
C HIS A 182 -3.65 0.33 0.02
N THR A 183 -3.58 0.57 -1.27
CA THR A 183 -2.32 0.73 -1.97
C THR A 183 -2.39 1.89 -2.94
N PHE A 184 -1.31 2.66 -2.99
CA PHE A 184 -1.04 3.65 -4.01
C PHE A 184 0.13 3.17 -4.89
N GLN A 185 -0.03 3.34 -6.19
CA GLN A 185 0.97 3.01 -7.20
C GLN A 185 1.06 4.21 -8.13
N GLY A 186 2.20 4.91 -8.12
CA GLY A 186 2.35 6.18 -8.80
C GLY A 186 3.75 6.44 -9.34
N ILE A 187 3.85 7.45 -10.18
CA ILE A 187 5.09 7.90 -10.79
C ILE A 187 5.23 9.40 -10.55
N SER A 188 6.45 9.87 -10.31
CA SER A 188 6.73 11.30 -10.25
C SER A 188 6.53 11.98 -11.61
N LYS A 189 6.12 13.25 -11.64
CA LYS A 189 5.80 13.98 -12.88
C LYS A 189 7.01 14.12 -13.83
N ASP A 190 8.23 14.06 -13.30
CA ASP A 190 9.48 14.01 -14.07
C ASP A 190 9.80 12.61 -14.64
N GLY A 191 9.02 11.59 -14.27
CA GLY A 191 9.16 10.21 -14.72
C GLY A 191 10.33 9.45 -14.11
N ARG A 192 10.98 9.99 -13.06
CA ARG A 192 12.21 9.42 -12.47
C ARG A 192 11.96 8.45 -11.32
N TYR A 193 10.85 8.57 -10.61
CA TYR A 193 10.56 7.79 -9.40
C TYR A 193 9.24 7.04 -9.51
N TYR A 194 9.22 5.81 -8.96
CA TYR A 194 8.01 5.03 -8.74
C TYR A 194 7.72 4.99 -7.24
N ILE A 195 6.47 5.27 -6.86
CA ILE A 195 6.01 5.27 -5.47
C ILE A 195 5.00 4.13 -5.30
N ALA A 196 5.26 3.26 -4.34
CA ALA A 196 4.39 2.15 -3.95
C ALA A 196 4.03 2.23 -2.47
N SER A 197 2.80 1.94 -2.07
CA SER A 197 2.43 1.90 -0.65
C SER A 197 1.57 0.70 -0.28
N TRP A 198 1.82 0.13 0.89
CA TRP A 198 1.13 -1.02 1.44
C TRP A 198 0.59 -0.70 2.81
N LEU A 199 -0.68 -0.34 2.87
CA LEU A 199 -1.32 0.17 4.07
C LEU A 199 -2.52 -0.73 4.38
N SER A 200 -2.38 -1.65 5.33
CA SER A 200 -3.50 -2.52 5.72
C SER A 200 -4.65 -1.69 6.27
N VAL A 201 -5.88 -2.04 5.90
CA VAL A 201 -7.09 -1.38 6.37
C VAL A 201 -8.06 -2.40 6.94
N ASP A 202 -8.78 -1.99 7.98
CA ASP A 202 -9.97 -2.69 8.43
C ASP A 202 -11.21 -1.94 7.91
N SER A 203 -12.21 -2.71 7.49
CA SER A 203 -13.45 -2.18 6.93
C SER A 203 -14.63 -2.28 7.90
N GLY A 204 -14.55 -3.18 8.89
CA GLY A 204 -15.63 -3.54 9.80
C GLY A 204 -16.74 -4.41 9.17
N VAL A 205 -16.65 -4.71 7.87
CA VAL A 205 -17.66 -5.48 7.11
C VAL A 205 -17.16 -6.85 6.64
N LEU A 206 -15.86 -7.10 6.73
CA LEU A 206 -15.27 -8.40 6.45
C LEU A 206 -15.27 -9.27 7.73
N PRO A 207 -15.25 -10.60 7.57
CA PRO A 207 -15.10 -11.49 8.71
C PRO A 207 -13.71 -11.37 9.34
N VAL A 208 -13.68 -11.44 10.67
CA VAL A 208 -12.44 -11.42 11.47
C VAL A 208 -11.72 -12.77 11.47
N GLU A 209 -12.50 -13.86 11.40
CA GLU A 209 -12.05 -15.24 11.33
C GLU A 209 -13.14 -16.10 10.67
N PHE A 210 -12.80 -17.34 10.28
CA PHE A 210 -13.78 -18.36 9.92
C PHE A 210 -13.64 -19.55 10.87
N SER A 211 -14.78 -20.03 11.39
CA SER A 211 -14.79 -21.02 12.47
C SER A 211 -14.88 -22.47 11.99
N TYR A 212 -15.23 -22.77 10.73
CA TYR A 212 -15.45 -24.15 10.27
C TYR A 212 -14.88 -24.48 8.89
N LYS A 213 -14.24 -25.66 8.77
CA LYS A 213 -13.70 -26.18 7.50
C LYS A 213 -14.76 -26.41 6.42
N SER A 214 -15.98 -26.80 6.80
CA SER A 214 -17.09 -27.00 5.84
C SER A 214 -17.49 -25.71 5.13
N ASP A 215 -17.38 -24.57 5.82
CA ASP A 215 -17.69 -23.26 5.25
C ASP A 215 -16.65 -22.87 4.21
N VAL A 216 -15.37 -23.20 4.47
CA VAL A 216 -14.28 -22.98 3.54
C VAL A 216 -14.47 -23.80 2.27
N ASP A 217 -14.79 -25.10 2.37
CA ASP A 217 -14.97 -25.95 1.19
C ASP A 217 -16.13 -25.43 0.30
N ALA A 218 -17.26 -25.03 0.89
CA ALA A 218 -18.39 -24.44 0.16
C ALA A 218 -18.08 -23.07 -0.46
N ILE A 219 -17.29 -22.23 0.22
CA ILE A 219 -16.79 -20.96 -0.32
C ILE A 219 -15.90 -21.22 -1.53
N MET A 220 -15.00 -22.20 -1.44
CA MET A 220 -14.06 -22.51 -2.51
C MET A 220 -14.75 -23.08 -3.76
N GLU A 221 -15.86 -23.81 -3.59
CA GLU A 221 -16.72 -24.25 -4.70
C GLU A 221 -17.40 -23.09 -5.44
N ASN A 222 -17.67 -21.97 -4.76
CA ASN A 222 -18.38 -20.80 -5.29
C ASN A 222 -17.57 -19.51 -5.11
N TYR A 223 -16.26 -19.60 -5.33
CA TYR A 223 -15.32 -18.53 -4.94
C TYR A 223 -15.62 -17.18 -5.61
N ASP A 224 -16.05 -17.17 -6.87
CA ASP A 224 -16.39 -15.93 -7.57
C ASP A 224 -17.58 -15.21 -6.92
N LEU A 225 -18.61 -15.95 -6.51
CA LEU A 225 -19.76 -15.38 -5.81
C LEU A 225 -19.35 -14.84 -4.43
N TYR A 226 -18.52 -15.59 -3.71
CA TYR A 226 -17.95 -15.14 -2.44
C TYR A 226 -17.14 -13.86 -2.61
N ARG A 227 -16.20 -13.82 -3.57
CA ARG A 227 -15.36 -12.65 -3.88
C ARG A 227 -16.22 -11.44 -4.23
N ASN A 228 -17.19 -11.61 -5.12
CA ASN A 228 -18.05 -10.51 -5.57
C ASN A 228 -18.90 -9.94 -4.41
N ALA A 229 -19.38 -10.80 -3.49
CA ALA A 229 -20.08 -10.32 -2.29
C ALA A 229 -19.17 -9.48 -1.39
N ARG A 230 -17.87 -9.80 -1.28
CA ARG A 230 -16.89 -8.99 -0.53
C ARG A 230 -16.59 -7.66 -1.22
N ILE A 231 -16.47 -7.66 -2.55
CA ILE A 231 -16.32 -6.43 -3.34
C ILE A 231 -17.51 -5.50 -3.14
N ILE A 232 -18.74 -6.03 -3.20
CA ILE A 232 -19.95 -5.24 -2.95
C ILE A 232 -19.94 -4.65 -1.54
N ALA A 233 -19.64 -5.46 -0.52
CA ALA A 233 -19.58 -4.98 0.87
C ALA A 233 -18.53 -3.86 1.07
N LEU A 234 -17.35 -4.00 0.47
CA LEU A 234 -16.30 -2.97 0.54
C LEU A 234 -16.67 -1.69 -0.23
N ASN A 235 -17.39 -1.80 -1.35
CA ASN A 235 -17.86 -0.66 -2.12
C ASN A 235 -18.99 0.10 -1.41
N ASP A 236 -19.89 -0.62 -0.76
CA ASP A 236 -21.02 -0.03 -0.02
C ASP A 236 -20.58 0.62 1.31
N GLN A 237 -19.40 0.24 1.83
CA GLN A 237 -18.86 0.83 3.06
C GLN A 237 -18.44 2.30 2.84
N PRO A 238 -18.87 3.23 3.73
CA PRO A 238 -18.40 4.62 3.69
C PRO A 238 -16.89 4.71 3.83
N ALA A 239 -16.25 5.60 3.05
CA ALA A 239 -14.78 5.70 3.00
C ALA A 239 -14.15 6.12 4.34
N ASP A 240 -14.88 6.90 5.13
CA ASP A 240 -14.52 7.36 6.47
C ASP A 240 -14.77 6.32 7.58
N ALA A 241 -15.47 5.22 7.25
CA ALA A 241 -15.73 4.11 8.17
C ALA A 241 -14.65 3.02 8.12
N PHE A 242 -13.70 3.10 7.18
CA PHE A 242 -12.48 2.30 7.20
C PHE A 242 -11.54 2.80 8.29
N TYR A 243 -10.64 1.93 8.74
CA TYR A 243 -9.59 2.32 9.66
C TYR A 243 -8.21 1.83 9.15
N PRO A 244 -7.24 2.75 8.95
CA PRO A 244 -7.43 4.21 8.93
C PRO A 244 -8.44 4.65 7.84
N PRO A 245 -9.09 5.83 7.99
CA PRO A 245 -10.02 6.33 6.97
C PRO A 245 -9.34 6.43 5.60
N LEU A 246 -10.00 5.95 4.53
CA LEU A 246 -9.39 5.99 3.19
C LEU A 246 -8.99 7.41 2.75
N PRO A 247 -9.79 8.47 3.00
CA PRO A 247 -9.38 9.83 2.68
C PRO A 247 -8.12 10.30 3.42
N ASP A 248 -7.83 9.75 4.61
CA ASP A 248 -6.61 10.07 5.34
C ASP A 248 -5.38 9.37 4.73
N LEU A 249 -5.58 8.20 4.12
CA LEU A 249 -4.54 7.48 3.38
C LEU A 249 -4.28 8.15 2.03
N ASP A 250 -5.32 8.55 1.30
CA ASP A 250 -5.19 9.28 0.03
C ASP A 250 -4.48 10.63 0.25
N ALA A 251 -4.79 11.33 1.35
CA ALA A 251 -4.14 12.60 1.71
C ALA A 251 -2.60 12.50 1.87
N ILE A 252 -2.07 11.31 2.15
CA ILE A 252 -0.61 11.08 2.15
C ILE A 252 -0.05 11.35 0.76
N PHE A 253 -0.68 10.78 -0.26
CA PHE A 253 -0.24 10.89 -1.66
C PHE A 253 -0.62 12.23 -2.28
N GLU A 254 -1.74 12.83 -1.86
CA GLU A 254 -2.08 14.20 -2.27
C GLU A 254 -1.05 15.24 -1.79
N SER A 255 -0.44 15.03 -0.62
CA SER A 255 0.60 15.90 -0.07
C SER A 255 2.03 15.50 -0.46
N PHE A 256 2.19 14.44 -1.24
CA PHE A 256 3.48 13.89 -1.59
C PHE A 256 4.18 14.76 -2.63
N ALA A 257 5.42 15.14 -2.36
CA ALA A 257 6.25 15.91 -3.26
C ALA A 257 7.66 15.36 -3.35
N ILE A 258 8.22 15.42 -4.56
CA ILE A 258 9.61 15.10 -4.86
C ILE A 258 10.19 16.34 -5.53
N SER A 259 11.28 16.86 -4.95
CA SER A 259 11.95 18.08 -5.40
C SER A 259 13.16 17.74 -6.27
N ASP A 260 13.45 18.55 -7.30
CA ASP A 260 14.71 18.46 -8.07
C ASP A 260 15.92 18.99 -7.30
#